data_AF-A0A948I4A0-F1
#
_entry.id   AF-A0A948I4A0-F1
#
_cell.length_a   1.000
_cell.length_b   1.000
_cell.length_c   1.000
_cell.angle_alpha   90.00
_cell.angle_beta   90.00
_cell.angle_gamma   90.00
#
_symmetry.space_group_name_H-M   'P 1'
#
loop_
_entity.id
_entity.type
_entity.pdbx_description
1 polymer ?
#
loop_
_entity_poly.entity_id
_entity_poly.type
_entity_poly.pdbx_seq_one_letter_code
_entity_poly.pdbx_strand_id
1 'polypeptide(L)'
;VAGERLIEIRDVLASRLTPSMRHFLSQLEDYVIYGDYLFVHAGLRPGVPLDEQRQEDLFWIREPFLSSRRHHGYRVVHGHTIVDTPAILPNRVGIDTGAYAGGSLTAAFISKQTLSFLTDL
;
A
#
# COMPACT_ATOMS: atom_id res chain seq x y z
N VAL A 1 -25.34 17.69 6.56
CA VAL A 1 -23.92 18.10 6.83
C VAL A 1 -23.00 16.99 6.29
N ALA A 2 -21.81 17.26 5.75
CA ALA A 2 -21.00 16.27 4.98
C ALA A 2 -20.84 14.88 5.62
N GLY A 3 -20.85 14.77 6.96
CA GLY A 3 -20.80 13.50 7.68
C GLY A 3 -22.02 12.59 7.47
N GLU A 4 -23.24 13.14 7.36
CA GLU A 4 -24.46 12.35 7.13
C GLU A 4 -24.41 11.66 5.76
N ARG A 5 -23.88 12.36 4.74
CA ARG A 5 -23.72 11.83 3.39
C ARG A 5 -22.68 10.70 3.33
N LEU A 6 -21.60 10.80 4.11
CA LEU A 6 -20.60 9.72 4.19
C LEU A 6 -21.16 8.47 4.87
N ILE A 7 -21.98 8.65 5.92
CA ILE A 7 -22.69 7.55 6.59
C ILE A 7 -23.65 6.87 5.61
N GLU A 8 -24.42 7.65 4.84
CA GLU A 8 -25.33 7.10 3.84
C GLU A 8 -24.58 6.28 2.77
N ILE A 9 -23.48 6.82 2.22
CA ILE A 9 -22.66 6.11 1.23
C ILE A 9 -22.07 4.81 1.81
N ARG A 10 -21.59 4.84 3.06
CA ARG A 10 -21.10 3.65 3.77
C ARG A 10 -22.19 2.59 3.86
N ASP A 11 -23.40 2.96 4.26
CA ASP A 11 -24.50 2.03 4.45
C ASP A 11 -24.98 1.43 3.13
N VAL A 12 -25.01 2.25 2.06
CA VAL A 12 -25.26 1.78 0.71
C VAL A 12 -24.19 0.78 0.28
N LEU A 13 -22.91 1.10 0.42
CA LEU A 13 -21.82 0.17 0.09
C LEU A 13 -21.96 -1.14 0.87
N ALA A 14 -22.17 -1.07 2.19
CA ALA A 14 -22.34 -2.24 3.05
C ALA A 14 -23.51 -3.13 2.60
N SER A 15 -24.62 -2.53 2.18
CA SER A 15 -25.79 -3.26 1.66
C SER A 15 -25.52 -3.98 0.33
N ARG A 16 -24.56 -3.48 -0.46
CA ARG A 16 -24.20 -4.02 -1.79
C ARG A 16 -23.11 -5.08 -1.74
N LEU A 17 -22.30 -5.13 -0.68
CA LEU A 17 -21.30 -6.18 -0.52
C LEU A 17 -21.99 -7.53 -0.36
N THR A 18 -21.50 -8.56 -1.04
CA THR A 18 -21.96 -9.94 -0.86
C THR A 18 -21.27 -10.59 0.35
N PRO A 19 -21.80 -11.71 0.89
CA PRO A 19 -21.09 -12.47 1.93
C PRO A 19 -19.67 -12.88 1.51
N SER A 20 -19.48 -13.28 0.25
CA SER A 20 -18.15 -13.65 -0.28
C SER A 20 -17.19 -12.46 -0.31
N MET A 21 -17.66 -11.28 -0.75
CA MET A 21 -16.83 -10.06 -0.74
C MET A 21 -16.47 -9.64 0.68
N ARG A 22 -17.41 -9.71 1.63
CA ARG A 22 -17.13 -9.44 3.05
C ARG A 22 -16.10 -10.41 3.61
N HIS A 23 -16.25 -11.70 3.30
CA HIS A 23 -15.29 -12.71 3.72
C HIS A 23 -13.90 -12.40 3.17
N PHE A 24 -13.77 -12.18 1.86
CA PHE A 24 -12.51 -11.79 1.23
C PHE A 24 -11.85 -10.59 1.91
N LEU A 25 -12.59 -9.48 2.10
CA LEU A 25 -12.06 -8.28 2.76
C LEU A 25 -11.61 -8.54 4.21
N SER A 26 -12.32 -9.41 4.93
CA SER A 26 -11.96 -9.77 6.32
C SER A 26 -10.71 -10.64 6.44
N GLN A 27 -10.25 -11.23 5.34
CA GLN A 27 -9.04 -12.08 5.32
C GLN A 27 -7.80 -11.33 4.80
N LEU A 28 -7.92 -10.04 4.47
CA LEU A 28 -6.77 -9.26 4.03
C LEU A 28 -5.80 -9.06 5.20
N GLU A 29 -4.51 -9.24 4.91
CA GLU A 29 -3.43 -8.98 5.85
C GLU A 29 -3.03 -7.51 5.77
N ASP A 30 -2.67 -6.90 6.91
CA ASP A 30 -2.20 -5.51 6.95
C ASP A 30 -0.88 -5.33 6.18
N TYR A 31 -0.08 -6.41 6.14
CA TYR A 31 1.16 -6.52 5.39
C TYR A 31 1.53 -8.00 5.16
N VAL A 32 2.40 -8.26 4.17
CA VAL A 32 2.96 -9.59 3.88
C VAL A 32 4.48 -9.50 3.85
N ILE A 33 5.19 -10.49 4.40
CA ILE A 33 6.65 -10.62 4.28
C ILE A 33 6.99 -11.76 3.32
N TYR A 34 7.89 -11.50 2.39
CA TYR A 34 8.43 -12.54 1.51
C TYR A 34 9.92 -12.33 1.27
N GLY A 35 10.76 -13.17 1.88
CA GLY A 35 12.21 -12.99 1.89
C GLY A 35 12.59 -11.64 2.49
N ASP A 36 13.37 -10.84 1.76
CA ASP A 36 13.84 -9.53 2.21
C ASP A 36 12.83 -8.38 1.94
N TYR A 37 11.63 -8.71 1.44
CA TYR A 37 10.60 -7.74 1.06
C TYR A 37 9.44 -7.72 2.06
N LEU A 38 8.95 -6.52 2.31
CA LEU A 38 7.71 -6.26 3.02
C LEU A 38 6.73 -5.59 2.06
N PHE A 39 5.54 -6.17 1.89
CA PHE A 39 4.46 -5.60 1.11
C PHE A 39 3.45 -4.99 2.06
N VAL A 40 3.21 -3.69 1.93
CA VAL A 40 2.31 -2.92 2.80
C VAL A 40 1.60 -1.86 1.99
N HIS A 41 0.38 -1.46 2.38
CA HIS A 41 -0.41 -0.53 1.57
C HIS A 41 0.28 0.84 1.39
N ALA A 42 0.68 1.52 2.48
CA ALA A 42 1.27 2.87 2.42
C ALA A 42 2.74 2.94 2.81
N GLY A 43 3.15 2.24 3.87
CA GLY A 43 4.52 2.30 4.37
C GLY A 43 4.62 1.85 5.82
N LEU A 44 5.69 2.27 6.51
CA LEU A 44 5.87 2.04 7.94
C LEU A 44 6.54 3.24 8.60
N ARG A 45 6.33 3.42 9.91
CA ARG A 45 6.99 4.48 10.68
C ARG A 45 8.47 4.16 10.86
N PRO A 46 9.40 4.98 10.33
CA PRO A 46 10.83 4.74 10.47
C PRO A 46 11.29 4.68 11.93
N GLY A 47 12.09 3.67 12.26
CA GLY A 47 12.64 3.49 13.61
C GLY A 47 11.72 2.77 14.60
N VAL A 48 10.50 2.42 14.18
CA VAL A 48 9.59 1.57 14.95
C VAL A 48 9.67 0.13 14.41
N PRO A 49 9.82 -0.90 15.26
CA PRO A 49 9.75 -2.31 14.86
C PRO A 49 8.46 -2.63 14.10
N LEU A 50 8.47 -3.65 13.23
CA LEU A 50 7.32 -3.97 12.37
C LEU A 50 6.08 -4.40 13.18
N ASP A 51 6.30 -5.19 14.24
CA ASP A 51 5.29 -5.68 15.18
C ASP A 51 4.76 -4.59 16.14
N GLU A 52 5.42 -3.44 16.18
CA GLU A 52 4.99 -2.25 16.95
C GLU A 52 4.40 -1.16 16.04
N GLN A 53 4.26 -1.41 14.74
CA GLN A 53 3.63 -0.46 13.83
C GLN A 53 2.16 -0.28 14.16
N ARG A 54 1.71 0.97 14.09
CA ARG A 54 0.29 1.28 14.12
C ARG A 54 -0.36 0.96 12.78
N GLN A 55 -1.54 0.37 12.81
CA GLN A 55 -2.29 0.05 11.58
C GLN A 55 -2.56 1.30 10.74
N GLU A 56 -2.80 2.47 11.36
CA GLU A 56 -3.00 3.70 10.59
C GLU A 56 -1.75 4.13 9.83
N ASP A 57 -0.55 3.85 10.36
CA ASP A 57 0.69 4.14 9.62
C ASP A 57 0.85 3.19 8.43
N LEU A 58 0.56 1.89 8.62
CA LEU A 58 0.60 0.90 7.54
C LEU A 58 -0.33 1.27 6.37
N PHE A 59 -1.47 1.90 6.67
CA PHE A 59 -2.50 2.24 5.68
C PHE A 59 -2.44 3.68 5.17
N TRP A 60 -1.85 4.62 5.89
CA TRP A 60 -2.02 6.05 5.53
C TRP A 60 -0.75 6.88 5.64
N ILE A 61 0.37 6.32 6.10
CA ILE A 61 1.58 7.11 6.28
C ILE A 61 2.09 7.64 4.93
N ARG A 62 2.51 8.91 4.94
CA ARG A 62 3.34 9.51 3.89
C ARG A 62 4.66 9.92 4.50
N GLU A 63 4.62 10.86 5.44
CA GLU A 63 5.78 11.29 6.20
C GLU A 63 5.77 10.73 7.63
N PRO A 64 6.95 10.41 8.21
CA PRO A 64 8.29 10.62 7.64
C PRO A 64 8.80 9.46 6.77
N PHE A 65 7.93 8.54 6.33
CA PHE A 65 8.33 7.34 5.58
C PHE A 65 8.94 7.66 4.21
N LEU A 66 8.27 8.47 3.39
CA LEU A 66 8.68 8.75 2.01
C LEU A 66 10.03 9.47 1.92
N SER A 67 10.30 10.38 2.87
CA SER A 67 11.58 11.09 3.00
C SER A 67 12.68 10.27 3.67
N SER A 68 12.35 9.18 4.37
CA SER A 68 13.34 8.36 5.07
C SER A 68 14.33 7.67 4.14
N ARG A 69 15.58 7.56 4.60
CA ARG A 69 16.65 6.74 4.01
C ARG A 69 17.08 5.60 4.94
N ARG A 70 16.39 5.43 6.07
CA ARG A 70 16.70 4.41 7.08
C ARG A 70 16.39 3.02 6.51
N HIS A 71 17.26 2.05 6.80
CA HIS A 71 16.96 0.64 6.55
C HIS A 71 15.92 0.15 7.56
N HIS A 72 14.86 -0.50 7.08
CA HIS A 72 13.73 -0.93 7.92
C HIS A 72 13.78 -2.41 8.32
N GLY A 73 14.88 -3.10 7.98
CA GLY A 73 14.98 -4.56 8.05
C GLY A 73 14.51 -5.24 6.76
N TYR A 74 13.69 -4.55 5.96
CA TYR A 74 13.13 -5.00 4.71
C TYR A 74 13.25 -3.93 3.62
N ARG A 75 13.16 -4.37 2.37
CA ARG A 75 12.85 -3.48 1.25
C ARG A 75 11.33 -3.37 1.11
N VAL A 76 10.79 -2.20 1.46
CA VAL A 76 9.34 -1.99 1.59
C VAL A 76 8.71 -1.70 0.23
N VAL A 77 7.85 -2.58 -0.27
CA VAL A 77 7.01 -2.35 -1.47
C VAL A 77 5.68 -1.76 -1.02
N HIS A 78 5.31 -0.61 -1.58
CA HIS A 78 4.12 0.11 -1.16
C HIS A 78 3.40 0.80 -2.32
N GLY A 79 2.14 1.15 -2.08
CA GLY A 79 1.34 2.03 -2.92
C GLY A 79 0.95 3.29 -2.17
N HIS A 80 -0.34 3.65 -2.26
CA HIS A 80 -1.02 4.74 -1.54
C HIS A 80 -0.64 6.16 -1.96
N THR A 81 0.65 6.40 -2.18
CA THR A 81 1.16 7.68 -2.64
C THR A 81 1.43 7.59 -4.12
N ILE A 82 0.61 8.32 -4.90
CA ILE A 82 0.74 8.41 -6.35
C ILE A 82 2.09 9.05 -6.71
N VAL A 83 2.80 8.43 -7.63
CA VAL A 83 4.03 8.91 -8.25
C VAL A 83 3.95 8.72 -9.77
N ASP A 84 4.59 9.60 -10.56
CA ASP A 84 4.49 9.52 -12.03
C ASP A 84 5.10 8.22 -12.60
N THR A 85 6.15 7.71 -11.95
CA THR A 85 6.82 6.46 -12.29
C THR A 85 7.24 5.72 -11.02
N PRO A 86 7.45 4.39 -11.08
CA PRO A 86 7.82 3.61 -9.90
C PRO A 86 9.04 4.19 -9.16
N ALA A 87 8.88 4.50 -7.89
CA ALA A 87 9.90 5.13 -7.08
C ALA A 87 10.82 4.09 -6.45
N ILE A 88 12.02 3.91 -7.00
CA ILE A 88 12.96 2.87 -6.57
C ILE A 88 14.03 3.47 -5.65
N LEU A 89 14.06 3.02 -4.39
CA LEU A 89 15.15 3.27 -3.46
C LEU A 89 15.67 1.97 -2.82
N PRO A 90 16.84 2.00 -2.16
CA PRO A 90 17.38 0.83 -1.47
C PRO A 90 16.43 0.30 -0.39
N ASN A 91 15.75 1.19 0.35
CA ASN A 91 14.87 0.83 1.47
C ASN A 91 13.38 0.69 1.09
N ARG A 92 12.96 1.18 -0.10
CA ARG A 92 11.56 1.11 -0.52
C ARG A 92 11.35 1.14 -2.04
N VAL A 93 10.21 0.63 -2.48
CA VAL A 93 9.73 0.64 -3.87
C VAL A 93 8.27 1.10 -3.87
N GLY A 94 8.00 2.29 -4.43
CA GLY A 94 6.65 2.80 -4.58
C GLY A 94 6.10 2.46 -5.97
N ILE A 95 4.94 1.80 -6.04
CA ILE A 95 4.37 1.30 -7.31
C ILE A 95 3.01 1.91 -7.69
N ASP A 96 2.44 2.77 -6.84
CA ASP A 96 1.18 3.44 -7.15
C ASP A 96 1.42 4.57 -8.13
N THR A 97 1.08 4.33 -9.39
CA THR A 97 1.18 5.28 -10.49
C THR A 97 -0.17 5.88 -10.87
N GLY A 98 -1.16 5.80 -9.97
CA GLY A 98 -2.39 6.57 -10.08
C GLY A 98 -3.40 6.05 -11.09
N ALA A 99 -3.51 4.72 -11.26
CA ALA A 99 -4.49 4.08 -12.17
C ALA A 99 -5.92 4.66 -12.05
N TYR A 100 -6.38 4.92 -10.83
CA TYR A 100 -7.73 5.47 -10.60
C TYR A 100 -7.87 6.94 -11.04
N ALA A 101 -6.76 7.66 -11.16
CA ALA A 101 -6.68 9.09 -11.45
C ALA A 101 -6.20 9.40 -12.89
N GLY A 102 -6.25 8.41 -13.79
CA GLY A 102 -5.84 8.55 -15.19
C GLY A 102 -4.37 8.24 -15.46
N GLY A 103 -3.62 7.81 -14.45
CA GLY A 103 -2.32 7.16 -14.63
C GLY A 103 -2.48 5.67 -14.98
N SER A 104 -1.38 4.94 -14.92
CA SER A 104 -1.34 3.52 -15.31
C SER A 104 -1.54 2.60 -14.11
N LEU A 105 -2.05 1.39 -14.34
CA LEU A 105 -1.90 0.31 -13.38
C LEU A 105 -0.50 -0.30 -13.52
N THR A 106 0.25 -0.38 -12.43
CA THR A 106 1.63 -0.87 -12.41
C THR A 106 1.76 -2.14 -11.57
N ALA A 107 2.45 -3.13 -12.11
CA ALA A 107 2.87 -4.34 -11.41
C ALA A 107 4.40 -4.40 -11.32
N ALA A 108 4.92 -4.77 -10.15
CA ALA A 108 6.34 -5.06 -9.96
C ALA A 108 6.62 -6.56 -10.12
N PHE A 109 7.59 -6.91 -10.96
CA PHE A 109 8.13 -8.26 -11.08
C PHE A 109 9.44 -8.33 -10.29
N ILE A 110 9.47 -9.20 -9.28
CA ILE A 110 10.59 -9.33 -8.34
C ILE A 110 11.18 -10.74 -8.46
N SER A 111 12.47 -10.80 -8.75
CA SER A 111 13.26 -12.04 -8.74
C SER A 111 14.54 -11.85 -7.90
N LYS A 112 15.34 -12.91 -7.74
CA LYS A 112 16.62 -12.83 -7.03
C LYS A 112 17.60 -11.83 -7.64
N GLN A 113 17.55 -11.62 -8.97
CA GLN A 113 18.49 -10.74 -9.67
C GLN A 113 17.86 -9.46 -10.20
N THR A 114 16.53 -9.42 -10.34
CA THR A 114 15.86 -8.35 -11.08
C THR A 114 14.66 -7.79 -10.33
N LEU A 115 14.50 -6.47 -10.46
CA LEU A 115 13.27 -5.75 -10.19
C LEU A 115 12.90 -5.04 -11.48
N SER A 116 11.77 -5.41 -12.07
CA SER A 116 11.22 -4.75 -13.27
C SER A 116 9.75 -4.39 -13.06
N PHE A 117 9.22 -3.56 -13.94
CA PHE A 117 7.85 -3.08 -13.85
C PHE A 117 7.12 -3.33 -15.17
N LEU A 118 5.86 -3.74 -15.05
CA LEU A 118 4.90 -3.74 -16.13
C LEU A 118 3.94 -2.59 -15.86
N THR A 119 3.91 -1.63 -16.77
CA THR A 119 2.98 -0.49 -16.75
C THR A 119 1.89 -0.69 -17.80
N ASP A 120 0.86 0.14 -17.73
CA ASP A 120 -0.23 0.21 -18.72
C ASP A 120 -1.10 -1.07 -18.77
N LEU A 121 -1.29 -1.68 -17.59
CA LEU A 121 -2.26 -2.74 -17.36
C LEU A 121 -3.71 -2.24 -17.34
#